data_AF-A0A3D4B6S0-F1
#
_entry.id   AF-A0A3D4B6S0-F1
#
_cell.length_a   1.000
_cell.length_b   1.000
_cell.length_c   1.000
_cell.angle_alpha   90.00
_cell.angle_beta   90.00
_cell.angle_gamma   90.00
#
_symmetry.space_group_name_H-M   'P 1'
#
loop_
_entity.id
_entity.type
_entity.pdbx_description
1 polymer ?
#
loop_
_entity_poly.entity_id
_entity_poly.type
_entity_poly.pdbx_seq_one_letter_code
_entity_poly.pdbx_strand_id
1 'polypeptide(L)'
;MAAYGAQVQDELQKTLLEETGDIVIKQNIPRVLRQIANQVSIDILLEALDQIHPALQYPIIKALNKLHQDPSLHIDEKRIHTSLIHEAKTYYEMQTIRQLSWVVSPSTQLLIRSLSDKQHRSLELMFRLMGLLYPPQDIQNAYEGIISRDVSLRASAVEFLDNLLDHTINRYLFPVLDQISVEDTIDKGRDLFGYRLESTDQALSHLIQGRDIWLKTCAIAAITGNEPDLVLTAIHQAMHTGAPLVRETAAMMLARLAYAGTQGL
;
A
#
# COMPACT_ATOMS: atom_id res chain seq x y z
N MET A 1 8.51 -9.68 36.93
CA MET A 1 7.67 -8.99 35.94
C MET A 1 8.40 -8.74 34.62
N ALA A 2 9.67 -8.32 34.60
CA ALA A 2 10.45 -8.15 33.36
C ALA A 2 10.56 -9.42 32.48
N ALA A 3 10.76 -10.60 33.07
CA ALA A 3 10.86 -11.87 32.32
C ALA A 3 9.57 -12.28 31.60
N TYR A 4 8.40 -11.97 32.18
CA TYR A 4 7.10 -12.23 31.55
C TYR A 4 6.83 -11.25 30.39
N GLY A 5 7.30 -10.01 30.48
CA GLY A 5 7.18 -9.03 29.40
C GLY A 5 7.97 -9.43 28.15
N ALA A 6 9.21 -9.91 28.33
CA ALA A 6 10.05 -10.38 27.23
C ALA A 6 9.44 -11.59 26.50
N GLN A 7 9.00 -12.62 27.25
CA GLN A 7 8.36 -13.80 26.66
C GLN A 7 7.09 -13.47 25.87
N VAL A 8 6.30 -12.49 26.32
CA VAL A 8 5.11 -12.05 25.60
C VAL A 8 5.51 -11.31 24.31
N GLN A 9 6.54 -10.46 24.34
CA GLN A 9 7.00 -9.75 23.14
C GLN A 9 7.56 -10.69 22.07
N ASP A 10 8.29 -11.74 22.46
CA ASP A 10 8.80 -12.77 21.54
C ASP A 10 7.66 -13.51 20.81
N GLU A 11 6.62 -13.92 21.54
CA GLU A 11 5.47 -14.60 20.94
C GLU A 11 4.66 -13.67 20.02
N LEU A 12 4.52 -12.39 20.41
CA LEU A 12 3.87 -11.38 19.58
C LEU A 12 4.67 -11.09 18.30
N GLN A 13 5.99 -11.00 18.39
CA GLN A 13 6.87 -10.85 17.23
C GLN A 13 6.70 -12.02 16.27
N LYS A 14 6.82 -13.25 16.79
CA LYS A 14 6.65 -14.46 15.98
C LYS A 14 5.29 -14.48 15.28
N THR A 15 4.20 -14.24 16.02
CA THR A 15 2.85 -14.20 15.44
C THR A 15 2.69 -13.10 14.39
N LEU A 16 3.34 -11.94 14.59
CA LEU A 16 3.26 -10.81 13.67
C LEU A 16 4.03 -11.06 12.36
N LEU A 17 5.20 -11.71 12.44
CA LEU A 17 6.10 -11.98 11.32
C LEU A 17 5.80 -13.28 10.57
N GLU A 18 5.07 -14.22 11.18
CA GLU A 18 4.62 -15.43 10.48
C GLU A 18 3.87 -15.04 9.19
N GLU A 19 4.14 -15.71 8.07
CA GLU A 19 3.41 -15.43 6.82
C GLU A 19 1.95 -15.90 6.93
N THR A 20 1.76 -17.07 7.53
CA THR A 20 0.44 -17.69 7.77
C THR A 20 -0.19 -17.19 9.06
N GLY A 21 -1.52 -17.24 9.16
CA GLY A 21 -2.24 -16.90 10.40
C GLY A 21 -3.36 -15.87 10.19
N ASP A 22 -4.16 -15.68 11.22
CA ASP A 22 -5.32 -14.81 11.17
C ASP A 22 -4.89 -13.33 11.14
N ILE A 23 -5.18 -12.66 10.02
CA ILE A 23 -4.86 -11.25 9.82
C ILE A 23 -5.53 -10.35 10.87
N VAL A 24 -6.70 -10.73 11.38
CA VAL A 24 -7.41 -9.98 12.42
C VAL A 24 -6.62 -10.01 13.72
N ILE A 25 -6.01 -11.13 14.07
CA ILE A 25 -5.13 -11.24 15.24
C ILE A 25 -3.90 -10.34 15.03
N LYS A 26 -3.23 -10.47 13.89
CA LYS A 26 -2.03 -9.69 13.57
C LYS A 26 -2.27 -8.18 13.60
N GLN A 27 -3.43 -7.71 13.12
CA GLN A 27 -3.80 -6.29 13.17
C GLN A 27 -3.93 -5.73 14.59
N ASN A 28 -4.19 -6.58 15.60
CA ASN A 28 -4.29 -6.16 16.99
C ASN A 28 -2.94 -6.13 17.71
N ILE A 29 -1.93 -6.85 17.22
CA ILE A 29 -0.61 -6.94 17.87
C ILE A 29 0.07 -5.57 18.01
N PRO A 30 0.12 -4.69 16.98
CA PRO A 30 0.72 -3.37 17.14
C PRO A 30 0.09 -2.52 18.25
N ARG A 31 -1.22 -2.70 18.49
CA ARG A 31 -1.91 -2.00 19.59
C ARG A 31 -1.42 -2.47 20.96
N VAL A 32 -1.09 -3.76 21.11
CA VAL A 32 -0.56 -4.36 22.34
C VAL A 32 0.89 -3.91 22.55
N LEU A 33 1.74 -4.02 21.52
CA LEU A 33 3.14 -3.57 21.59
C LEU A 33 3.24 -2.08 21.95
N ARG A 34 2.34 -1.25 21.43
CA ARG A 34 2.23 0.17 21.81
C ARG A 34 1.98 0.41 23.31
N GLN A 35 1.32 -0.52 24.00
CA GLN A 35 1.09 -0.41 25.46
C GLN A 35 2.34 -0.84 26.25
N ILE A 36 3.23 -1.61 25.64
CA ILE A 36 4.52 -2.03 26.19
C ILE A 36 5.59 -1.10 25.61
N ALA A 37 5.58 0.18 26.04
CA ALA A 37 6.43 1.22 25.49
C ALA A 37 7.90 1.03 25.87
N ASN A 38 8.64 0.27 25.05
CA ASN A 38 10.08 0.03 25.17
C ASN A 38 10.71 -0.15 23.78
N GLN A 39 12.04 -0.18 23.72
CA GLN A 39 12.77 -0.31 22.45
C GLN A 39 12.46 -1.63 21.73
N VAL A 40 12.28 -2.73 22.47
CA VAL A 40 11.93 -4.04 21.89
C VAL A 40 10.63 -3.98 21.09
N SER A 41 9.60 -3.28 21.59
CA SER A 41 8.35 -3.07 20.85
C SER A 41 8.56 -2.26 19.56
N ILE A 42 9.44 -1.26 19.57
CA ILE A 42 9.80 -0.50 18.36
C ILE A 42 10.49 -1.42 17.35
N ASP A 43 11.49 -2.18 17.79
CA ASP A 43 12.29 -3.03 16.91
C ASP A 43 11.42 -4.11 16.23
N ILE A 44 10.50 -4.73 16.98
CA ILE A 44 9.52 -5.69 16.45
C ILE A 44 8.61 -5.03 15.39
N LEU A 45 8.13 -3.82 15.66
CA LEU A 45 7.26 -3.09 14.72
C LEU A 45 8.00 -2.67 13.46
N LEU A 46 9.26 -2.25 13.59
CA LEU A 46 10.12 -1.88 12.46
C LEU A 46 10.51 -3.10 11.62
N GLU A 47 10.75 -4.25 12.24
CA GLU A 47 10.97 -5.50 11.51
C GLU A 47 9.72 -5.96 10.75
N ALA A 48 8.55 -5.88 11.39
CA ALA A 48 7.28 -6.20 10.74
C ALA A 48 6.93 -5.22 9.61
N LEU A 49 7.42 -3.98 9.67
CA LEU A 49 7.24 -3.02 8.61
C LEU A 49 8.01 -3.42 7.34
N ASP A 50 9.17 -4.07 7.46
CA ASP A 50 9.92 -4.60 6.31
C ASP A 50 9.21 -5.78 5.64
N GLN A 51 8.50 -6.60 6.43
CA GLN A 51 7.79 -7.78 5.97
C GLN A 51 6.35 -7.42 5.55
N ILE A 52 6.24 -6.59 4.52
CA ILE A 52 5.01 -5.87 4.14
C ILE A 52 3.87 -6.82 3.76
N HIS A 53 2.97 -7.07 4.71
CA HIS A 53 1.58 -7.38 4.41
C HIS A 53 0.77 -6.07 4.42
N PRO A 54 0.12 -5.67 3.30
CA PRO A 54 -0.54 -4.36 3.18
C PRO A 54 -1.55 -4.01 4.29
N ALA A 55 -2.21 -5.03 4.84
CA ALA A 55 -3.19 -4.85 5.90
C ALA A 55 -2.59 -4.48 7.27
N LEU A 56 -1.27 -4.66 7.47
CA LEU A 56 -0.58 -4.39 8.75
C LEU A 56 0.14 -3.04 8.78
N GLN A 57 0.42 -2.44 7.63
CA GLN A 57 1.17 -1.18 7.52
C GLN A 57 0.57 -0.06 8.38
N TYR A 58 -0.73 0.17 8.28
CA TYR A 58 -1.39 1.24 9.04
C TYR A 58 -1.36 1.00 10.56
N PRO A 59 -1.77 -0.17 11.09
CA PRO A 59 -1.62 -0.48 12.51
C PRO A 59 -0.19 -0.33 13.03
N ILE A 60 0.81 -0.79 12.28
CA ILE A 60 2.23 -0.71 12.65
C ILE A 60 2.70 0.75 12.70
N ILE A 61 2.51 1.51 11.63
CA ILE A 61 2.92 2.92 11.54
C ILE A 61 2.23 3.76 12.62
N LYS A 62 0.95 3.48 12.90
CA LYS A 62 0.19 4.15 13.98
C LYS A 62 0.76 3.83 15.37
N ALA A 63 1.21 2.60 15.60
CA ALA A 63 1.86 2.22 16.85
C ALA A 63 3.22 2.92 17.00
N LEU A 64 4.04 2.91 15.95
CA LEU A 64 5.33 3.60 15.89
C LEU A 64 5.19 5.10 16.17
N ASN A 65 4.25 5.78 15.50
CA ASN A 65 4.00 7.22 15.71
C ASN A 65 3.65 7.56 17.16
N LYS A 66 2.93 6.67 17.85
CA LYS A 66 2.59 6.88 19.26
C LYS A 66 3.79 6.64 20.18
N LEU A 67 4.59 5.62 19.90
CA LEU A 67 5.77 5.28 20.70
C LEU A 67 6.90 6.31 20.51
N HIS A 68 7.08 6.86 19.31
CA HIS A 68 8.06 7.92 19.02
C HIS A 68 7.86 9.17 19.90
N GLN A 69 6.67 9.39 20.46
CA GLN A 69 6.46 10.52 21.38
C GLN A 69 7.35 10.46 22.64
N ASP A 70 7.90 9.28 22.96
CA ASP A 70 8.93 9.12 23.98
C ASP A 70 10.33 9.36 23.39
N PRO A 71 11.04 10.44 23.79
CA PRO A 71 12.37 10.77 23.26
C PRO A 71 13.47 9.76 23.61
N SER A 72 13.22 8.84 24.54
CA SER A 72 14.18 7.79 24.91
C SER A 72 14.18 6.60 23.94
N LEU A 73 13.18 6.51 23.06
CA LEU A 73 13.05 5.45 22.07
C LEU A 73 13.62 5.88 20.73
N HIS A 74 14.35 4.98 20.08
CA HIS A 74 15.03 5.26 18.82
C HIS A 74 14.28 4.63 17.64
N ILE A 75 14.08 5.42 16.58
CA ILE A 75 13.55 4.96 15.29
C ILE A 75 14.71 4.81 14.31
N ASP A 76 14.80 3.65 13.67
CA ASP A 76 15.71 3.43 12.55
C ASP A 76 15.17 4.15 11.30
N GLU A 77 15.68 5.36 11.05
CA GLU A 77 15.29 6.20 9.93
C GLU A 77 15.42 5.47 8.58
N LYS A 78 16.42 4.60 8.40
CA LYS A 78 16.64 3.90 7.12
C LYS A 78 15.46 2.99 6.76
N ARG A 79 14.84 2.35 7.76
CA ARG A 79 13.64 1.54 7.57
C ARG A 79 12.43 2.40 7.21
N ILE A 80 12.31 3.58 7.81
CA ILE A 80 11.26 4.54 7.47
C ILE A 80 11.42 5.05 6.04
N HIS A 81 12.63 5.45 5.64
CA HIS A 81 12.93 5.85 4.25
C HIS A 81 12.58 4.74 3.26
N THR A 82 12.97 3.50 3.56
CA THR A 82 12.65 2.34 2.71
C THR A 82 11.13 2.18 2.59
N SER A 83 10.40 2.26 3.70
CA SER A 83 8.94 2.15 3.71
C SER A 83 8.27 3.29 2.96
N LEU A 84 8.80 4.50 3.06
CA LEU A 84 8.30 5.68 2.35
C LEU A 84 8.45 5.51 0.84
N ILE A 85 9.58 4.98 0.36
CA ILE A 85 9.81 4.68 -1.05
C ILE A 85 8.84 3.60 -1.56
N HIS A 86 8.52 2.59 -0.73
CA HIS A 86 7.53 1.56 -1.09
C HIS A 86 6.11 2.13 -1.21
N GLU A 87 5.72 3.04 -0.31
CA GLU A 87 4.43 3.74 -0.41
C GLU A 87 4.41 4.65 -1.63
N ALA A 88 5.47 5.42 -1.90
CA ALA A 88 5.56 6.21 -3.12
C ALA A 88 5.37 5.34 -4.36
N LYS A 89 6.10 4.22 -4.47
CA LYS A 89 5.92 3.25 -5.56
C LYS A 89 4.47 2.81 -5.71
N THR A 90 3.81 2.44 -4.61
CA THR A 90 2.41 2.04 -4.61
C THR A 90 1.52 3.15 -5.15
N TYR A 91 1.72 4.40 -4.72
CA TYR A 91 0.99 5.55 -5.22
C TYR A 91 1.10 5.70 -6.74
N TYR A 92 2.33 5.67 -7.29
CA TYR A 92 2.56 5.83 -8.73
C TYR A 92 2.00 4.66 -9.56
N GLU A 93 2.13 3.42 -9.07
CA GLU A 93 1.54 2.25 -9.73
C GLU A 93 0.02 2.38 -9.78
N MET A 94 -0.64 2.74 -8.67
CA MET A 94 -2.09 2.92 -8.64
C MET A 94 -2.53 4.04 -9.59
N GLN A 95 -1.81 5.16 -9.64
CA GLN A 95 -2.07 6.23 -10.61
C GLN A 95 -1.98 5.71 -12.04
N THR A 96 -0.90 5.00 -12.38
CA THR A 96 -0.68 4.46 -13.73
C THR A 96 -1.82 3.54 -14.15
N ILE A 97 -2.18 2.58 -13.29
CA ILE A 97 -3.21 1.60 -13.58
C ILE A 97 -4.58 2.26 -13.78
N ARG A 98 -4.91 3.28 -12.98
CA ARG A 98 -6.20 3.98 -13.07
C ARG A 98 -6.39 4.72 -14.39
N GLN A 99 -5.31 5.14 -15.04
CA GLN A 99 -5.35 5.93 -16.29
C GLN A 99 -5.36 5.06 -17.55
N LEU A 100 -5.27 3.74 -17.41
CA LEU A 100 -5.42 2.82 -18.53
C LEU A 100 -6.85 2.86 -19.09
N SER A 101 -6.99 2.53 -20.37
CA SER A 101 -8.28 2.52 -21.07
C SER A 101 -9.11 1.28 -20.70
N TRP A 102 -9.75 1.32 -19.53
CA TRP A 102 -10.63 0.25 -19.06
C TRP A 102 -11.96 0.22 -19.82
N VAL A 103 -12.43 -0.99 -20.15
CA VAL A 103 -13.80 -1.20 -20.61
C VAL A 103 -14.76 -0.83 -19.48
N VAL A 104 -15.76 0.00 -19.75
CA VAL A 104 -16.71 0.47 -18.74
C VAL A 104 -17.65 -0.66 -18.31
N SER A 105 -17.58 -1.03 -17.04
CA SER A 105 -18.43 -2.05 -16.41
C SER A 105 -18.55 -1.78 -14.91
N PRO A 106 -19.54 -2.35 -14.20
CA PRO A 106 -19.60 -2.24 -12.74
C PRO A 106 -18.33 -2.76 -12.04
N SER A 107 -17.75 -3.86 -12.54
CA SER A 107 -16.53 -4.44 -11.96
C SER A 107 -15.30 -3.54 -12.15
N THR A 108 -15.12 -2.95 -13.34
CA THR A 108 -14.02 -2.03 -13.61
C THR A 108 -14.18 -0.71 -12.86
N GLN A 109 -15.41 -0.21 -12.69
CA GLN A 109 -15.68 0.95 -11.82
C GLN A 109 -15.32 0.67 -10.36
N LEU A 110 -15.65 -0.52 -9.84
CA LEU A 110 -15.26 -0.95 -8.50
C LEU A 110 -13.73 -1.06 -8.35
N LEU A 111 -13.05 -1.61 -9.36
CA LEU A 111 -11.60 -1.68 -9.40
C LEU A 111 -10.98 -0.27 -9.36
N ILE A 112 -11.40 0.63 -10.24
CA ILE A 112 -10.87 2.01 -10.31
C ILE A 112 -11.08 2.76 -8.99
N ARG A 113 -12.25 2.60 -8.36
CA ARG A 113 -12.51 3.16 -7.02
C ARG A 113 -11.57 2.59 -5.98
N SER A 114 -11.38 1.26 -5.98
CA SER A 114 -10.50 0.59 -5.01
C SER A 114 -9.03 1.00 -5.19
N LEU A 115 -8.57 1.20 -6.43
CA LEU A 115 -7.24 1.74 -6.74
C LEU A 115 -7.11 3.18 -6.23
N SER A 116 -8.15 4.01 -6.40
CA SER A 116 -8.19 5.37 -5.87
C SER A 116 -8.09 5.37 -4.35
N ASP A 117 -8.86 4.53 -3.66
CA ASP A 117 -8.83 4.42 -2.21
C ASP A 117 -7.44 3.95 -1.72
N LYS A 118 -6.81 3.01 -2.44
CA LYS A 118 -5.44 2.56 -2.14
C LYS A 118 -4.43 3.69 -2.32
N GLN A 119 -4.54 4.47 -3.38
CA GLN A 119 -3.67 5.60 -3.68
C GLN A 119 -3.75 6.68 -2.58
N HIS A 120 -4.96 7.06 -2.15
CA HIS A 120 -5.16 8.01 -1.05
C HIS A 120 -4.59 7.48 0.26
N ARG A 121 -4.80 6.19 0.55
CA ARG A 121 -4.22 5.56 1.75
C ARG A 121 -2.70 5.56 1.71
N SER A 122 -2.09 5.32 0.55
CA SER A 122 -0.64 5.35 0.40
C SER A 122 -0.10 6.77 0.64
N LEU A 123 -0.78 7.81 0.14
CA LEU A 123 -0.47 9.20 0.48
C LEU A 123 -0.52 9.45 1.99
N GLU A 124 -1.59 9.05 2.66
CA GLU A 124 -1.70 9.18 4.12
C GLU A 124 -0.55 8.46 4.85
N LEU A 125 -0.20 7.24 4.42
CA LEU A 125 0.90 6.48 5.00
C LEU A 125 2.26 7.17 4.80
N MET A 126 2.52 7.78 3.64
CA MET A 126 3.73 8.57 3.40
C MET A 126 3.85 9.72 4.42
N PHE A 127 2.78 10.47 4.65
CA PHE A 127 2.79 11.55 5.66
C PHE A 127 2.97 11.01 7.09
N ARG A 128 2.35 9.88 7.43
CA ARG A 128 2.56 9.26 8.75
C ARG A 128 3.98 8.72 8.95
N LEU A 129 4.63 8.27 7.89
CA LEU A 129 6.03 7.87 7.91
C LEU A 129 6.94 9.10 8.05
N MET A 130 6.65 10.19 7.35
CA MET A 130 7.37 11.47 7.52
C MET A 130 7.22 12.03 8.94
N GLY A 131 6.08 11.81 9.60
CA GLY A 131 5.89 12.17 11.01
C GLY A 131 6.79 11.40 12.00
N LEU A 132 7.50 10.36 11.53
CA LEU A 132 8.54 9.65 12.29
C LEU A 132 9.96 10.18 12.01
N LEU A 133 10.12 11.11 11.07
CA LEU A 133 11.42 11.68 10.66
C LEU A 133 11.50 13.19 10.95
N TYR A 134 10.36 13.87 10.86
CA TYR A 134 10.22 15.31 10.98
C TYR A 134 9.24 15.66 12.10
N PRO A 135 9.20 16.92 12.58
CA PRO A 135 8.25 17.35 13.60
C PRO A 135 6.80 16.96 13.23
N PRO A 136 6.11 16.13 14.04
CA PRO A 136 4.82 15.55 13.65
C PRO A 136 3.74 16.58 13.34
N GLN A 137 3.75 17.73 14.04
CA GLN A 137 2.78 18.79 13.83
C GLN A 137 2.95 19.47 12.47
N ASP A 138 4.20 19.68 12.04
CA ASP A 138 4.50 20.32 10.77
C ASP A 138 4.09 19.43 9.59
N ILE A 139 4.39 18.13 9.69
CA ILE A 139 3.96 17.14 8.70
C ILE A 139 2.43 17.00 8.65
N GLN A 140 1.76 17.01 9.81
CA GLN A 140 0.30 16.97 9.87
C GLN A 140 -0.32 18.21 9.20
N ASN A 141 0.19 19.40 9.49
CA ASN A 141 -0.27 20.65 8.87
C ASN A 141 -0.06 20.62 7.34
N ALA A 142 1.11 20.12 6.89
CA ALA A 142 1.40 19.98 5.47
C ALA A 142 0.44 18.98 4.79
N TYR A 143 0.14 17.86 5.42
CA TYR A 143 -0.83 16.89 4.90
C TYR A 143 -2.22 17.52 4.72
N GLU A 144 -2.71 18.25 5.73
CA GLU A 144 -3.99 18.96 5.68
C GLU A 144 -4.02 20.01 4.58
N GLY A 145 -2.91 20.72 4.38
CA GLY A 145 -2.74 21.64 3.25
C GLY A 145 -2.83 20.93 1.90
N ILE A 146 -2.12 19.81 1.71
CA ILE A 146 -2.09 19.04 0.45
C ILE A 146 -3.47 18.49 0.05
N ILE A 147 -4.25 17.97 1.01
CA ILE A 147 -5.59 17.44 0.72
C ILE A 147 -6.67 18.52 0.68
N SER A 148 -6.32 19.78 0.96
CA SER A 148 -7.27 20.90 0.95
C SER A 148 -7.80 21.16 -0.46
N ARG A 149 -9.05 21.63 -0.53
CA ARG A 149 -9.63 22.13 -1.79
C ARG A 149 -9.10 23.51 -2.17
N ASP A 150 -8.56 24.25 -1.19
CA ASP A 150 -7.98 25.58 -1.38
C ASP A 150 -6.62 25.47 -2.09
N VAL A 151 -6.53 26.09 -3.27
CA VAL A 151 -5.33 26.09 -4.12
C VAL A 151 -4.15 26.75 -3.42
N SER A 152 -4.39 27.84 -2.68
CA SER A 152 -3.33 28.58 -1.97
C SER A 152 -2.77 27.76 -0.82
N LEU A 153 -3.64 27.13 -0.02
CA LEU A 153 -3.19 26.24 1.07
C LEU A 153 -2.41 25.04 0.54
N ARG A 154 -2.84 24.46 -0.59
CA ARG A 154 -2.08 23.40 -1.26
C ARG A 154 -0.70 23.89 -1.69
N ALA A 155 -0.62 25.03 -2.38
CA ALA A 155 0.65 25.59 -2.86
C ALA A 155 1.61 25.90 -1.69
N SER A 156 1.12 26.50 -0.61
CA SER A 156 1.91 26.73 0.61
C SER A 156 2.44 25.43 1.21
N ALA A 157 1.64 24.35 1.20
CA ALA A 157 2.06 23.07 1.73
C ALA A 157 3.13 22.40 0.86
N VAL A 158 3.02 22.51 -0.48
CA VAL A 158 4.05 22.02 -1.41
C VAL A 158 5.36 22.77 -1.18
N GLU A 159 5.33 24.11 -1.12
CA GLU A 159 6.53 24.93 -0.87
C GLU A 159 7.16 24.62 0.49
N PHE A 160 6.34 24.44 1.52
CA PHE A 160 6.83 24.04 2.84
C PHE A 160 7.55 22.69 2.80
N LEU A 161 6.95 21.69 2.14
CA LEU A 161 7.55 20.36 2.03
C LEU A 161 8.84 20.37 1.20
N ASP A 162 8.91 21.16 0.13
CA ASP A 162 10.12 21.29 -0.68
C ASP A 162 11.31 21.82 0.13
N ASN A 163 11.04 22.75 1.04
CA ASN A 163 12.06 23.30 1.95
C ASN A 163 12.40 22.37 3.12
N LEU A 164 11.46 21.53 3.55
CA LEU A 164 11.63 20.65 4.72
C LEU A 164 12.35 19.35 4.35
N LEU A 165 12.00 18.75 3.22
CA LEU A 165 12.42 17.40 2.87
C LEU A 165 13.83 17.35 2.31
N ASP A 166 14.62 16.38 2.75
CA ASP A 166 15.90 16.08 2.12
C ASP A 166 15.73 15.62 0.66
N HIS A 167 16.78 15.79 -0.16
CA HIS A 167 16.76 15.44 -1.58
C HIS A 167 16.42 13.95 -1.84
N THR A 168 16.74 13.04 -0.91
CA THR A 168 16.49 11.60 -1.07
C THR A 168 14.99 11.34 -1.03
N ILE A 169 14.26 11.93 -0.08
CA ILE A 169 12.81 11.80 0.03
C ILE A 169 12.12 12.64 -1.05
N ASN A 170 12.58 13.87 -1.24
CA ASN A 170 11.92 14.85 -2.11
C ASN A 170 11.83 14.34 -3.56
N ARG A 171 12.86 13.63 -4.04
CA ARG A 171 12.84 12.98 -5.37
C ARG A 171 11.62 12.08 -5.63
N TYR A 172 11.09 11.41 -4.62
CA TYR A 172 9.95 10.49 -4.76
C TYR A 172 8.61 11.17 -4.47
N LEU A 173 8.58 12.09 -3.52
CA LEU A 173 7.35 12.76 -3.08
C LEU A 173 7.00 13.98 -3.92
N PHE A 174 7.96 14.79 -4.34
CA PHE A 174 7.69 16.05 -5.04
C PHE A 174 6.76 15.89 -6.25
N PRO A 175 6.95 14.90 -7.15
CA PRO A 175 6.06 14.73 -8.29
C PRO A 175 4.64 14.26 -7.90
N VAL A 176 4.46 13.72 -6.69
CA VAL A 176 3.13 13.45 -6.11
C VAL A 176 2.46 14.73 -5.60
N LEU A 177 3.26 15.71 -5.16
CA LEU A 177 2.81 16.92 -4.47
C LEU A 177 2.61 18.11 -5.43
N ASP A 178 3.47 18.27 -6.43
CA ASP A 178 3.61 19.46 -7.28
C ASP A 178 2.56 19.60 -8.41
N GLN A 179 1.47 18.82 -8.36
CA GLN A 179 0.38 18.89 -9.35
C GLN A 179 0.86 18.86 -10.82
N ILE A 180 1.96 18.15 -11.10
CA ILE A 180 2.38 17.87 -12.47
C ILE A 180 1.25 17.14 -13.21
N SER A 181 1.31 17.13 -14.55
CA SER A 181 0.29 16.43 -15.33
C SER A 181 0.22 14.95 -14.94
N VAL A 182 -0.94 14.34 -15.19
CA VAL A 182 -1.13 12.91 -14.92
C VAL A 182 -0.13 12.08 -15.71
N GLU A 183 0.14 12.50 -16.95
CA GLU A 183 1.11 11.90 -17.86
C GLU A 183 2.52 12.00 -17.29
N ASP A 184 2.94 13.19 -16.85
CA ASP A 184 4.27 13.38 -16.24
C ASP A 184 4.42 12.56 -14.95
N THR A 185 3.35 12.43 -14.15
CA THR A 185 3.34 11.59 -12.95
C THR A 185 3.61 10.13 -13.30
N ILE A 186 2.98 9.63 -14.37
CA ILE A 186 3.16 8.25 -14.84
C ILE A 186 4.58 8.03 -15.33
N ASP A 187 5.09 8.92 -16.17
CA ASP A 187 6.45 8.81 -16.72
C ASP A 187 7.50 8.88 -15.62
N LYS A 188 7.30 9.79 -14.65
CA LYS A 188 8.17 9.87 -13.47
C LYS A 188 8.15 8.60 -12.63
N GLY A 189 6.97 8.01 -12.42
CA GLY A 189 6.82 6.74 -11.71
C GLY A 189 7.59 5.60 -12.41
N ARG A 190 7.49 5.52 -13.74
CA ARG A 190 8.24 4.55 -14.56
C ARG A 190 9.75 4.76 -14.45
N ASP A 191 10.21 6.01 -14.53
CA ASP A 191 11.64 6.35 -14.40
C ASP A 191 12.20 6.04 -13.00
N LEU A 192 11.41 6.28 -11.95
CA LEU A 192 11.83 6.07 -10.56
C LEU A 192 11.83 4.59 -10.17
N PHE A 193 10.86 3.80 -10.64
CA PHE A 193 10.61 2.45 -10.12
C PHE A 193 10.73 1.33 -11.15
N GLY A 194 10.91 1.66 -12.43
CA GLY A 194 11.19 0.71 -13.51
C GLY A 194 10.05 -0.23 -13.88
N TYR A 195 8.83 -0.03 -13.37
CA TYR A 195 7.68 -0.84 -13.76
C TYR A 195 7.16 -0.43 -15.15
N ARG A 196 6.56 -1.38 -15.87
CA ARG A 196 5.87 -1.13 -17.15
C ARG A 196 4.47 -1.72 -17.12
N LEU A 197 3.50 -0.84 -16.90
CA LEU A 197 2.07 -1.14 -16.92
C LEU A 197 1.45 -0.28 -18.01
N GLU A 198 1.47 -0.80 -19.24
CA GLU A 198 1.08 -0.09 -20.47
C GLU A 198 -0.28 -0.55 -21.00
N SER A 199 -0.82 -1.65 -20.46
CA SER A 199 -2.12 -2.22 -20.85
C SER A 199 -2.92 -2.69 -19.65
N THR A 200 -4.24 -2.79 -19.83
CA THR A 200 -5.16 -3.35 -18.83
C THR A 200 -4.76 -4.77 -18.43
N ASP A 201 -4.27 -5.58 -19.37
CA ASP A 201 -3.95 -6.99 -19.13
C ASP A 201 -2.70 -7.14 -18.25
N GLN A 202 -1.68 -6.31 -18.51
CA GLN A 202 -0.50 -6.22 -17.64
C GLN A 202 -0.89 -5.76 -16.24
N ALA A 203 -1.77 -4.76 -16.14
CA ALA A 203 -2.27 -4.28 -14.86
C ALA A 203 -3.09 -5.34 -14.11
N LEU A 204 -3.97 -6.07 -14.80
CA LEU A 204 -4.73 -7.17 -14.21
C LEU A 204 -3.79 -8.24 -13.69
N SER A 205 -2.83 -8.70 -14.49
CA SER A 205 -1.86 -9.71 -14.04
C SER A 205 -1.04 -9.23 -12.83
N HIS A 206 -0.54 -7.99 -12.87
CA HIS A 206 0.20 -7.36 -11.75
C HIS A 206 -0.63 -7.35 -10.46
N LEU A 207 -1.89 -6.88 -10.52
CA LEU A 207 -2.78 -6.83 -9.37
C LEU A 207 -3.16 -8.23 -8.86
N ILE A 208 -3.36 -9.19 -9.76
CA ILE A 208 -3.71 -10.56 -9.40
C ILE A 208 -2.54 -11.29 -8.72
N GLN A 209 -1.30 -10.95 -9.08
CA GLN A 209 -0.11 -11.49 -8.42
C GLN A 209 0.25 -10.75 -7.12
N GLY A 210 -0.27 -9.53 -6.93
CA GLY A 210 -0.06 -8.71 -5.74
C GLY A 210 -0.52 -9.32 -4.42
N ARG A 211 -0.18 -8.66 -3.31
CA ARG A 211 -0.51 -9.13 -1.93
C ARG A 211 -1.84 -8.58 -1.40
N ASP A 212 -2.41 -7.56 -2.03
CA ASP A 212 -3.65 -6.92 -1.56
C ASP A 212 -4.87 -7.77 -1.98
N ILE A 213 -5.47 -8.46 -1.01
CA ILE A 213 -6.59 -9.39 -1.20
C ILE A 213 -7.77 -8.69 -1.91
N TRP A 214 -8.06 -7.44 -1.55
CA TRP A 214 -9.19 -6.72 -2.10
C TRP A 214 -8.94 -6.31 -3.55
N LEU A 215 -7.78 -5.69 -3.83
CA LEU A 215 -7.43 -5.32 -5.20
C LEU A 215 -7.32 -6.54 -6.13
N LYS A 216 -6.78 -7.65 -5.63
CA LYS A 216 -6.74 -8.93 -6.36
C LYS A 216 -8.16 -9.40 -6.71
N THR A 217 -9.07 -9.34 -5.76
CA THR A 217 -10.48 -9.71 -5.96
C THR A 217 -11.15 -8.81 -7.01
N CYS A 218 -10.97 -7.49 -6.92
CA CYS A 218 -11.49 -6.54 -7.90
C CYS A 218 -10.90 -6.75 -9.30
N ALA A 219 -9.60 -7.03 -9.39
CA ALA A 219 -8.93 -7.31 -10.67
C ALA A 219 -9.50 -8.56 -11.33
N ILE A 220 -9.65 -9.65 -10.57
CA ILE A 220 -10.27 -10.88 -11.07
C ILE A 220 -11.71 -10.61 -11.55
N ALA A 221 -12.50 -9.84 -10.79
CA ALA A 221 -13.87 -9.52 -11.15
C ALA A 221 -13.99 -8.61 -12.39
N ALA A 222 -12.93 -7.85 -12.72
CA ALA A 222 -12.87 -6.92 -13.85
C ALA A 222 -12.52 -7.59 -15.20
N ILE A 223 -12.14 -8.87 -15.19
CA ILE A 223 -11.85 -9.66 -16.39
C ILE A 223 -13.08 -9.73 -17.32
N THR A 224 -12.84 -9.56 -18.62
CA THR A 224 -13.90 -9.34 -19.61
C THR A 224 -14.22 -10.52 -20.52
N GLY A 225 -13.27 -11.44 -20.74
CA GLY A 225 -13.52 -12.63 -21.59
C GLY A 225 -12.43 -12.98 -22.59
N ASN A 226 -11.65 -11.99 -23.04
CA ASN A 226 -10.65 -12.13 -24.10
C ASN A 226 -9.22 -11.94 -23.57
N GLU A 227 -9.00 -12.33 -22.32
CA GLU A 227 -7.74 -12.03 -21.64
C GLU A 227 -6.60 -12.92 -22.19
N PRO A 228 -5.37 -12.38 -22.31
CA PRO A 228 -4.22 -13.14 -22.74
C PRO A 228 -3.79 -14.17 -21.69
N ASP A 229 -2.96 -15.13 -22.11
CA ASP A 229 -2.44 -16.22 -21.27
C ASP A 229 -1.80 -15.73 -19.96
N LEU A 230 -1.20 -14.53 -19.97
CA LEU A 230 -0.61 -13.92 -18.78
C LEU A 230 -1.64 -13.69 -17.66
N VAL A 231 -2.85 -13.25 -18.01
CA VAL A 231 -3.93 -13.01 -17.05
C VAL A 231 -4.57 -14.33 -16.63
N LEU A 232 -4.77 -15.25 -17.60
CA LEU A 232 -5.30 -16.59 -17.34
C LEU A 232 -4.41 -17.39 -16.38
N THR A 233 -3.09 -17.31 -16.57
CA THR A 233 -2.12 -17.94 -15.66
C THR A 233 -2.22 -17.36 -14.26
N ALA A 234 -2.34 -16.03 -14.14
CA ALA A 234 -2.44 -15.36 -12.85
C ALA A 234 -3.72 -15.74 -12.09
N ILE A 235 -4.87 -15.81 -12.77
CA ILE A 235 -6.14 -16.22 -12.13
C ILE A 235 -6.12 -17.71 -11.74
N HIS A 236 -5.54 -18.59 -12.56
CA HIS A 236 -5.37 -20.00 -12.22
C HIS A 236 -4.52 -20.18 -10.97
N GLN A 237 -3.39 -19.47 -10.88
CA GLN A 237 -2.56 -19.48 -9.67
C GLN A 237 -3.33 -18.96 -8.46
N ALA A 238 -4.05 -17.83 -8.61
CA ALA A 238 -4.84 -17.23 -7.54
C ALA A 238 -5.96 -18.15 -7.03
N MET A 239 -6.55 -18.99 -7.89
CA MET A 239 -7.54 -20.00 -7.49
C MET A 239 -6.97 -21.05 -6.53
N HIS A 240 -5.67 -21.37 -6.64
CA HIS A 240 -5.03 -22.39 -5.81
C HIS A 240 -4.36 -21.81 -4.56
N THR A 241 -3.68 -20.67 -4.70
CA THR A 241 -2.82 -20.11 -3.64
C THR A 241 -3.43 -18.89 -2.94
N GLY A 242 -4.54 -18.35 -3.44
CA GLY A 242 -5.17 -17.17 -2.89
C GLY A 242 -5.85 -17.38 -1.53
N ALA A 243 -6.14 -16.28 -0.85
CA ALA A 243 -7.05 -16.27 0.31
C ALA A 243 -8.47 -16.76 -0.10
N PRO A 244 -9.33 -17.21 0.84
CA PRO A 244 -10.64 -17.78 0.53
C PRO A 244 -11.46 -16.96 -0.48
N LEU A 245 -11.63 -15.65 -0.25
CA LEU A 245 -12.35 -14.74 -1.15
C LEU A 245 -11.77 -14.69 -2.56
N VAL A 246 -10.44 -14.69 -2.68
CA VAL A 246 -9.73 -14.66 -3.97
C VAL A 246 -10.00 -15.96 -4.73
N ARG A 247 -9.93 -17.11 -4.04
CA ARG A 247 -10.14 -18.42 -4.68
C ARG A 247 -11.56 -18.57 -5.19
N GLU A 248 -12.55 -18.15 -4.39
CA GLU A 248 -13.96 -18.17 -4.79
C GLU A 248 -14.21 -17.27 -6.01
N THR A 249 -13.67 -16.06 -5.99
CA THR A 249 -13.82 -15.11 -7.11
C THR A 249 -13.12 -15.62 -8.37
N ALA A 250 -11.93 -16.22 -8.23
CA ALA A 250 -11.19 -16.83 -9.34
C ALA A 250 -11.96 -18.00 -9.95
N ALA A 251 -12.48 -18.91 -9.13
CA ALA A 251 -13.25 -20.06 -9.58
C ALA A 251 -14.53 -19.63 -10.32
N MET A 252 -15.26 -18.65 -9.78
CA MET A 252 -16.45 -18.09 -10.43
C MET A 252 -16.12 -17.49 -11.79
N MET A 253 -15.04 -16.71 -11.88
CA MET A 253 -14.66 -16.07 -13.13
C MET A 253 -14.17 -17.09 -14.18
N LEU A 254 -13.36 -18.08 -13.79
CA LEU A 254 -12.95 -19.17 -14.69
C LEU A 254 -14.14 -19.97 -15.23
N ALA A 255 -15.14 -20.27 -14.40
CA ALA A 255 -16.37 -20.93 -14.83
C ALA A 255 -17.14 -20.07 -15.85
N ARG A 256 -17.21 -18.75 -15.64
CA ARG A 256 -17.85 -17.81 -16.56
C ARG A 256 -17.12 -17.76 -17.91
N LEU A 257 -15.79 -17.73 -17.90
CA LEU A 257 -14.96 -17.74 -19.11
C LEU A 257 -15.16 -19.03 -19.92
N ALA A 258 -15.18 -20.19 -19.25
CA ALA A 258 -15.43 -21.47 -19.89
C ALA A 258 -16.82 -21.50 -20.57
N TYR A 259 -17.85 -21.00 -19.89
CA TYR A 259 -19.20 -20.95 -20.45
C TYR A 259 -19.29 -20.02 -21.67
N ALA A 260 -18.65 -18.84 -21.62
CA ALA A 260 -18.61 -17.92 -22.75
C ALA A 260 -17.90 -18.51 -23.97
N GLY A 261 -16.81 -19.25 -23.76
CA GLY A 261 -16.08 -19.95 -24.83
C GLY A 261 -16.91 -21.05 -25.51
N THR A 262 -17.82 -21.72 -24.79
CA THR A 262 -18.70 -22.75 -25.36
C THR A 262 -19.88 -22.20 -26.18
N GLN A 263 -20.23 -20.92 -26.03
CA GLN A 263 -21.32 -20.26 -26.76
C GLN A 263 -20.85 -19.49 -28.00
N GLY A 264 -19.54 -19.31 -28.17
CA GLY A 264 -18.89 -18.58 -29.27
C GLY A 264 -18.33 -19.46 -30.39
N LEU A 265 -18.58 -20.77 -30.35
CA LEU A 265 -18.31 -21.77 -31.41
C LEU A 265 -19.64 -22.20 -32.03
#